data_AF-A0A849U2V7-F1
#
_entry.id   AF-A0A849U2V7-F1
#
_cell.length_a   1.000
_cell.length_b   1.000
_cell.length_c   1.000
_cell.angle_alpha   90.00
_cell.angle_beta   90.00
_cell.angle_gamma   90.00
#
_symmetry.space_group_name_H-M   'P 1'
#
loop_
_entity.id
_entity.type
_entity.pdbx_description
1 polymer ?
#
loop_
_entity_poly.entity_id
_entity_poly.type
_entity_poly.pdbx_seq_one_letter_code
_entity_poly.pdbx_strand_id
1 'polypeptide(L)'
;HALSRTEFCVSCHSQTYPYEELKKSSHYGALGADPGCKDCHVPQGLGNFHLALWTHTYDGIRAVLAEMKYDYSTIEKFNERRPIMAHYARMSLKSWDSVTCRECHKNTKPPGASAKASHKKMETGGATCIDCHQNLVHKKVPESDLNASLAQGIMVLKEVKNETEDKDEKD
;
A
#
# COMPACT_ATOMS: atom_id res chain seq x y z
N HIS A 1 -7.96 18.92 -4.91
CA HIS A 1 -7.09 18.95 -6.11
C HIS A 1 -5.67 19.42 -5.81
N ALA A 2 -5.42 20.64 -5.30
CA ALA A 2 -4.04 21.12 -5.06
C ALA A 2 -3.25 20.25 -4.07
N LEU A 3 -3.86 19.89 -2.94
CA LEU A 3 -3.27 19.05 -1.89
C LEU A 3 -3.18 17.55 -2.23
N SER A 4 -3.47 17.18 -3.48
CA SER A 4 -3.46 15.79 -3.94
C SER A 4 -2.55 15.60 -5.15
N ARG A 5 -1.87 16.65 -5.63
CA ARG A 5 -0.94 16.52 -6.75
C ARG A 5 0.39 15.94 -6.28
N THR A 6 1.09 15.23 -7.16
CA THR A 6 2.41 14.66 -6.87
C THR A 6 3.37 15.73 -6.38
N GLU A 7 3.35 16.93 -6.97
CA GLU A 7 4.20 18.07 -6.59
C GLU A 7 3.98 18.51 -5.14
N PHE A 8 2.73 18.44 -4.66
CA PHE A 8 2.44 18.72 -3.26
C PHE A 8 2.99 17.61 -2.36
N CYS A 9 2.76 16.34 -2.70
CA CYS A 9 3.27 15.22 -1.90
C CYS A 9 4.80 15.26 -1.75
N VAL A 10 5.52 15.52 -2.84
CA VAL A 10 7.00 15.56 -2.84
C VAL A 10 7.59 16.90 -2.38
N SER A 11 6.75 17.85 -1.96
CA SER A 11 7.22 19.09 -1.33
C SER A 11 7.92 18.84 0.02
N CYS A 12 7.61 17.71 0.66
CA CYS A 12 8.38 17.17 1.78
C CYS A 12 9.53 16.31 1.25
N HIS A 13 10.75 16.56 1.71
CA HIS A 13 11.94 15.84 1.26
C HIS A 13 11.82 14.32 1.45
N SER A 14 11.20 13.85 2.55
CA SER A 14 11.00 12.43 2.84
C SER A 14 10.18 11.70 1.77
N GLN A 15 9.30 12.41 1.06
CA GLN A 15 8.42 11.84 0.03
C GLN A 15 9.10 11.76 -1.34
N THR A 16 10.29 12.37 -1.52
CA THR A 16 11.08 12.20 -2.74
C THR A 16 11.58 10.77 -2.89
N TYR A 17 11.90 10.08 -1.79
CA TYR A 17 12.33 8.67 -1.81
C TYR A 17 11.29 7.71 -2.39
N PRO A 18 10.04 7.64 -1.86
CA PRO A 18 9.01 6.79 -2.46
C PRO A 18 8.60 7.22 -3.87
N TYR A 19 8.78 8.50 -4.24
CA TYR A 19 8.54 8.96 -5.60
C TYR A 19 9.57 8.44 -6.62
N GLU A 20 10.85 8.41 -6.26
CA GLU A 20 11.89 7.76 -7.08
C GLU A 20 11.64 6.25 -7.23
N GLU A 21 11.08 5.61 -6.21
CA GLU A 21 10.69 4.20 -6.25
C GLU A 21 9.49 3.96 -7.16
N LEU A 22 8.47 4.83 -7.09
CA LEU A 22 7.31 4.78 -7.98
C LEU A 22 7.75 4.78 -9.44
N LYS A 23 8.64 5.71 -9.82
CA LYS A 23 9.20 5.83 -11.18
C LYS A 23 9.89 4.58 -11.70
N LYS A 24 10.36 3.70 -10.81
CA LYS A 24 11.05 2.44 -11.15
C LYS A 24 10.16 1.21 -11.01
N SER A 25 8.92 1.38 -10.56
CA SER A 25 7.99 0.29 -10.31
C SER A 25 7.30 -0.18 -11.58
N SER A 26 6.66 -1.34 -11.51
CA SER A 26 5.80 -1.86 -12.57
C SER A 26 4.54 -1.03 -12.83
N HIS A 27 4.22 -0.07 -11.95
CA HIS A 27 3.03 0.76 -12.09
C HIS A 27 3.31 2.06 -12.86
N TYR A 28 4.59 2.41 -13.07
CA TYR A 28 4.97 3.59 -13.85
C TYR A 28 4.98 3.27 -15.35
N GLY A 29 4.40 4.15 -16.18
CA GLY A 29 4.28 3.95 -17.64
C GLY A 29 3.37 2.81 -18.12
N ALA A 30 3.04 1.82 -17.27
CA ALA A 30 2.28 0.64 -17.66
C ALA A 30 0.79 0.91 -17.98
N LEU A 31 0.23 2.03 -17.51
CA LEU A 31 -1.18 2.39 -17.67
C LEU A 31 -1.44 3.38 -18.82
N GLY A 32 -0.45 3.64 -19.68
CA GLY A 32 -0.54 4.65 -20.74
C GLY A 32 -0.54 6.10 -20.24
N ALA A 33 -0.51 6.30 -18.92
CA ALA A 33 -0.22 7.53 -18.21
C ALA A 33 0.58 7.19 -16.95
N ASP A 34 1.41 8.12 -16.50
CA ASP A 34 2.20 7.96 -15.28
C ASP A 34 1.31 8.23 -14.06
N PRO A 35 1.01 7.21 -13.21
CA PRO A 35 0.21 7.43 -12.02
C PRO A 35 0.95 8.35 -11.04
N GLY A 36 0.21 9.29 -10.46
CA GLY A 36 0.68 10.14 -9.37
C GLY A 36 0.40 9.53 -8.00
N CYS A 37 0.88 10.19 -6.95
CA CYS A 37 0.73 9.70 -5.56
C CYS A 37 -0.74 9.43 -5.20
N LYS A 38 -1.64 10.35 -5.58
CA LYS A 38 -3.08 10.26 -5.26
C LYS A 38 -3.79 9.08 -5.91
N ASP A 39 -3.29 8.58 -7.04
CA ASP A 39 -3.98 7.56 -7.82
C ASP A 39 -4.02 6.21 -7.09
N CYS A 40 -3.08 6.01 -6.15
CA CYS A 40 -3.11 4.90 -5.21
C CYS A 40 -3.54 5.33 -3.80
N HIS A 41 -3.03 6.48 -3.30
CA HIS A 41 -3.14 6.84 -1.88
C HIS A 41 -4.34 7.69 -1.49
N VAL A 42 -5.14 8.21 -2.44
CA VAL A 42 -6.31 9.04 -2.12
C VAL A 42 -7.54 8.54 -2.88
N PRO A 43 -8.66 8.21 -2.20
CA PRO A 43 -9.90 7.86 -2.87
C PRO A 43 -10.37 8.97 -3.81
N GLN A 44 -10.75 8.63 -5.03
CA GLN A 44 -11.16 9.59 -6.06
C GLN A 44 -12.67 9.50 -6.34
N GLY A 45 -13.24 10.59 -6.87
CA GLY A 45 -14.65 10.68 -7.25
C GLY A 45 -15.56 11.16 -6.12
N LEU A 46 -16.74 11.70 -6.50
CA LEU A 46 -17.70 12.26 -5.54
C LEU A 46 -18.24 11.22 -4.54
N GLY A 47 -18.45 9.98 -4.98
CA GLY A 47 -18.90 8.89 -4.11
C GLY A 47 -17.92 8.56 -2.98
N ASN A 48 -16.62 8.75 -3.22
CA ASN A 48 -15.56 8.49 -2.24
C ASN A 48 -15.05 9.77 -1.57
N PHE A 49 -15.73 10.91 -1.74
CA PHE A 49 -15.26 12.20 -1.22
C PHE A 49 -15.05 12.18 0.30
N HIS A 50 -15.92 11.49 1.04
CA HIS A 50 -15.79 11.32 2.48
C HIS A 50 -14.50 10.58 2.88
N LEU A 51 -14.12 9.55 2.13
CA LEU A 51 -12.86 8.83 2.32
C LEU A 51 -11.67 9.71 1.95
N ALA A 52 -11.79 10.51 0.89
CA ALA A 52 -10.74 11.42 0.45
C ALA A 52 -10.47 12.49 1.52
N LEU A 53 -11.54 13.03 2.10
CA LEU A 53 -11.48 13.96 3.23
C LEU A 53 -10.83 13.30 4.45
N TRP A 54 -11.21 12.06 4.79
CA TRP A 54 -10.58 11.30 5.86
C TRP A 54 -9.07 11.11 5.62
N THR A 55 -8.68 10.72 4.41
CA THR A 55 -7.27 10.55 4.03
C THR A 55 -6.49 11.86 4.18
N HIS A 56 -7.01 12.97 3.67
CA HIS A 56 -6.34 14.27 3.77
C HIS A 56 -6.23 14.78 5.20
N THR A 57 -7.23 14.51 6.04
CA THR A 57 -7.25 14.97 7.43
C THR A 57 -6.47 14.02 8.32
N TYR A 58 -6.93 12.78 8.49
CA TYR A 58 -6.34 11.82 9.41
C TYR A 58 -4.92 11.39 8.98
N ASP A 59 -4.78 10.84 7.76
CA ASP A 59 -3.47 10.36 7.30
C ASP A 59 -2.52 11.52 7.00
N GLY A 60 -3.02 12.61 6.43
CA GLY A 60 -2.27 13.84 6.20
C GLY A 60 -1.71 14.47 7.48
N ILE A 61 -2.54 14.68 8.51
CA ILE A 61 -2.08 15.22 9.81
C ILE A 61 -1.05 14.29 10.45
N ARG A 62 -1.30 12.97 10.42
CA ARG A 62 -0.38 12.00 11.00
C ARG A 62 0.97 11.99 10.27
N ALA A 63 0.97 12.16 8.95
CA ALA A 63 2.19 12.30 8.15
C ALA A 63 2.96 13.58 8.49
N VAL A 64 2.28 14.73 8.59
CA VAL A 64 2.90 16.02 8.99
C VAL A 64 3.52 15.92 10.39
N LEU A 65 2.79 15.37 11.37
CA LEU A 65 3.31 15.17 12.72
C LEU A 65 4.52 14.23 12.74
N ALA A 66 4.52 13.19 11.90
CA ALA A 66 5.65 12.29 11.77
C ALA A 66 6.87 12.99 11.15
N GLU A 67 6.67 13.81 10.12
CA GLU A 67 7.73 14.61 9.47
C GLU A 67 8.37 15.60 10.45
N MET A 68 7.57 16.20 11.34
CA MET A 68 8.07 17.13 12.36
C MET A 68 8.77 16.42 13.53
N LYS A 69 8.36 15.19 13.85
CA LYS A 69 8.83 14.46 15.03
C LYS A 69 10.08 13.63 14.75
N TYR A 70 10.17 13.02 13.58
CA TYR A 70 11.23 12.07 13.25
C TYR A 70 12.18 12.66 12.21
N ASP A 71 13.40 12.13 12.20
CA ASP A 71 14.43 12.57 11.26
C ASP A 71 14.36 11.71 9.98
N TYR A 72 14.08 12.36 8.85
CA TYR A 72 14.05 11.75 7.53
C TYR A 72 15.09 12.36 6.58
N SER A 73 16.12 13.04 7.13
CA SER A 73 17.15 13.74 6.35
C SER A 73 17.98 12.84 5.44
N THR A 74 18.02 11.53 5.73
CA THR A 74 18.66 10.54 4.86
C THR A 74 17.76 9.34 4.62
N ILE A 75 18.04 8.60 3.54
CA ILE A 75 17.30 7.40 3.18
C ILE A 75 17.45 6.30 4.24
N GLU A 76 18.59 6.24 4.95
CA GLU A 76 18.83 5.31 6.05
C GLU A 76 17.85 5.58 7.20
N LYS A 77 17.73 6.84 7.63
CA LYS A 77 16.79 7.23 8.70
C LYS A 77 15.33 7.05 8.28
N PHE A 78 14.99 7.35 7.03
CA PHE A 78 13.68 7.02 6.47
C PHE A 78 13.41 5.50 6.53
N ASN A 79 14.41 4.67 6.20
CA ASN A 79 14.28 3.22 6.18
C ASN A 79 14.06 2.62 7.58
N GLU A 80 14.59 3.23 8.64
CA GLU A 80 14.33 2.80 10.03
C GLU A 80 12.83 2.78 10.35
N ARG A 81 12.08 3.74 9.79
CA ARG A 81 10.62 3.87 10.01
C ARG A 81 9.79 3.35 8.84
N ARG A 82 10.41 2.96 7.72
CA ARG A 82 9.69 2.49 6.53
C ARG A 82 8.72 1.35 6.81
N PRO A 83 9.04 0.32 7.61
CA PRO A 83 8.09 -0.77 7.88
C PRO A 83 6.79 -0.27 8.51
N ILE A 84 6.88 0.61 9.50
CA ILE A 84 5.70 1.16 10.18
C ILE A 84 4.94 2.14 9.28
N MET A 85 5.62 2.95 8.46
CA MET A 85 4.97 3.82 7.48
C MET A 85 4.22 3.03 6.40
N ALA A 86 4.84 1.97 5.88
CA ALA A 86 4.22 1.06 4.92
C ALA A 86 3.01 0.35 5.54
N HIS A 87 3.13 -0.13 6.78
CA HIS A 87 2.01 -0.71 7.51
C HIS A 87 0.81 0.25 7.55
N TYR A 88 1.03 1.50 7.95
CA TYR A 88 -0.07 2.46 8.00
C TYR A 88 -0.68 2.76 6.63
N ALA A 89 0.13 2.90 5.58
CA ALA A 89 -0.40 3.07 4.23
C ALA A 89 -1.25 1.88 3.78
N ARG A 90 -0.83 0.65 4.12
CA ARG A 90 -1.59 -0.59 3.85
C ARG A 90 -2.90 -0.63 4.63
N MET A 91 -2.89 -0.21 5.90
CA MET A 91 -4.08 -0.12 6.74
C MET A 91 -5.08 0.90 6.21
N SER A 92 -4.59 2.05 5.75
CA SER A 92 -5.41 3.00 4.99
C SER A 92 -6.00 2.25 3.81
N LEU A 93 -5.22 1.80 2.82
CA LEU A 93 -5.74 1.11 1.62
C LEU A 93 -6.77 0.01 1.91
N LYS A 94 -6.59 -0.77 2.98
CA LYS A 94 -7.54 -1.80 3.42
C LYS A 94 -8.87 -1.22 3.89
N SER A 95 -8.85 -0.15 4.68
CA SER A 95 -10.06 0.46 5.26
C SER A 95 -11.06 1.00 4.24
N TRP A 96 -10.61 1.29 3.02
CA TRP A 96 -11.44 1.71 1.88
C TRP A 96 -11.45 0.65 0.77
N ASP A 97 -11.30 -0.62 1.15
CA ASP A 97 -11.40 -1.79 0.28
C ASP A 97 -10.53 -1.70 -1.00
N SER A 98 -9.36 -1.06 -0.90
CA SER A 98 -8.47 -0.86 -2.04
C SER A 98 -9.18 -0.24 -3.27
N VAL A 99 -10.17 0.64 -3.05
CA VAL A 99 -11.01 1.18 -4.14
C VAL A 99 -10.20 1.83 -5.26
N THR A 100 -9.07 2.48 -4.96
CA THR A 100 -8.13 3.00 -5.98
C THR A 100 -7.52 1.90 -6.85
N CYS A 101 -7.18 0.75 -6.27
CA CYS A 101 -6.73 -0.41 -7.05
C CYS A 101 -7.85 -0.90 -7.98
N ARG A 102 -9.08 -0.98 -7.46
CA ARG A 102 -10.26 -1.49 -8.18
C ARG A 102 -10.71 -0.57 -9.32
N GLU A 103 -10.40 0.72 -9.27
CA GLU A 103 -10.72 1.64 -10.36
C GLU A 103 -9.99 1.31 -11.67
N CYS A 104 -8.75 0.84 -11.58
CA CYS A 104 -7.95 0.45 -12.74
C CYS A 104 -7.94 -1.08 -12.97
N HIS A 105 -7.84 -1.89 -11.91
CA HIS A 105 -7.78 -3.35 -12.00
C HIS A 105 -9.18 -3.99 -12.05
N LYS A 106 -9.94 -3.62 -13.09
CA LYS A 106 -11.25 -4.21 -13.38
C LYS A 106 -11.05 -5.56 -14.08
N ASN A 107 -11.82 -6.58 -13.68
CA ASN A 107 -11.81 -7.91 -14.30
C ASN A 107 -10.43 -8.60 -14.29
N THR A 108 -9.75 -8.61 -13.14
CA THR A 108 -8.42 -9.21 -12.98
C THR A 108 -8.40 -10.67 -13.43
N LYS A 109 -7.35 -11.06 -14.17
CA LYS A 109 -7.10 -12.45 -14.59
C LYS A 109 -5.88 -13.01 -13.86
N PRO A 110 -6.04 -13.48 -12.61
CA PRO A 110 -4.91 -13.99 -11.83
C PRO A 110 -4.25 -15.20 -12.53
N PRO A 111 -2.91 -15.28 -12.55
CA PRO A 111 -2.18 -16.37 -13.19
C PRO A 111 -2.15 -17.64 -12.32
N GLY A 112 -2.28 -18.81 -12.95
CA GLY A 112 -2.19 -20.11 -12.25
C GLY A 112 -3.43 -20.46 -11.41
N ALA A 113 -3.53 -21.73 -11.00
CA ALA A 113 -4.69 -22.25 -10.28
C ALA A 113 -4.82 -21.67 -8.87
N SER A 114 -3.71 -21.51 -8.15
CA SER A 114 -3.70 -21.00 -6.77
C SER A 114 -4.15 -19.53 -6.67
N ALA A 115 -3.66 -18.65 -7.55
CA ALA A 115 -4.07 -17.25 -7.54
C ALA A 115 -5.53 -17.09 -7.98
N LYS A 116 -6.01 -17.90 -8.95
CA LYS A 116 -7.43 -17.96 -9.32
C LYS A 116 -8.31 -18.38 -8.15
N ALA A 117 -7.93 -19.41 -7.42
CA ALA A 117 -8.66 -19.85 -6.23
C ALA A 117 -8.68 -18.77 -5.14
N SER A 118 -7.54 -18.09 -4.93
CA SER A 118 -7.42 -17.02 -3.93
C SER A 118 -8.30 -15.81 -4.29
N HIS A 119 -8.24 -15.32 -5.53
CA HIS A 119 -9.11 -14.23 -5.99
C HIS A 119 -10.59 -14.62 -5.93
N LYS A 120 -10.96 -15.85 -6.30
CA LYS A 120 -12.34 -16.34 -6.17
C LYS A 120 -12.81 -16.32 -4.71
N LYS A 121 -11.94 -16.68 -3.75
CA LYS A 121 -12.26 -16.57 -2.32
C LYS A 121 -12.43 -15.12 -1.86
N MET A 122 -11.77 -14.15 -2.50
CA MET A 122 -11.95 -12.73 -2.15
C MET A 122 -13.36 -12.22 -2.45
N GLU A 123 -14.05 -12.80 -3.45
CA GLU A 123 -15.42 -12.40 -3.81
C GLU A 123 -16.42 -12.58 -2.66
N THR A 124 -16.16 -13.54 -1.75
CA THR A 124 -17.04 -13.84 -0.61
C THR A 124 -16.37 -13.61 0.75
N GLY A 125 -15.05 -13.50 0.80
CA GLY A 125 -14.26 -13.51 2.04
C GLY A 125 -13.89 -12.14 2.61
N GLY A 126 -14.31 -11.02 1.98
CA GLY A 126 -14.05 -9.66 2.48
C GLY A 126 -12.59 -9.22 2.47
N ALA A 127 -11.71 -9.97 1.79
CA ALA A 127 -10.32 -9.61 1.62
C ALA A 127 -10.16 -8.51 0.54
N THR A 128 -9.24 -7.60 0.79
CA THR A 128 -8.89 -6.47 -0.06
C THR A 128 -7.61 -6.78 -0.85
N CYS A 129 -7.33 -6.02 -1.92
CA CYS A 129 -6.14 -6.25 -2.74
C CYS A 129 -4.85 -6.18 -1.90
N ILE A 130 -4.80 -5.25 -0.95
CA ILE A 130 -3.62 -4.98 -0.13
C ILE A 130 -3.38 -6.04 0.97
N ASP A 131 -4.34 -6.94 1.24
CA ASP A 131 -4.11 -8.05 2.18
C ASP A 131 -3.02 -9.02 1.65
N CYS A 132 -2.94 -9.17 0.32
CA CYS A 132 -1.95 -10.02 -0.33
C CYS A 132 -0.85 -9.22 -1.06
N HIS A 133 -1.18 -8.08 -1.67
CA HIS A 133 -0.26 -7.35 -2.54
C HIS A 133 0.43 -6.17 -1.85
N GLN A 134 1.31 -6.43 -0.89
CA GLN A 134 1.85 -5.41 0.03
C GLN A 134 3.14 -4.71 -0.39
N ASN A 135 3.84 -5.26 -1.38
CA ASN A 135 5.17 -4.82 -1.81
C ASN A 135 5.20 -4.56 -3.33
N LEU A 136 4.28 -3.71 -3.81
CA LEU A 136 3.99 -3.49 -5.23
C LEU A 136 4.88 -2.43 -5.91
N VAL A 137 5.07 -1.29 -5.24
CA VAL A 137 5.63 -0.07 -5.85
C VAL A 137 6.91 0.36 -5.13
N HIS A 138 6.82 0.52 -3.82
CA HIS A 138 7.91 1.00 -2.99
C HIS A 138 8.86 -0.13 -2.58
N LYS A 139 10.05 0.24 -2.08
CA LYS A 139 11.05 -0.71 -1.58
C LYS A 139 10.40 -1.66 -0.57
N LYS A 140 10.67 -2.95 -0.76
CA LYS A 140 10.07 -4.03 0.03
C LYS A 140 10.39 -3.88 1.52
N VAL A 141 9.38 -4.14 2.34
CA VAL A 141 9.49 -4.28 3.79
C VAL A 141 8.70 -5.52 4.24
N PRO A 142 8.92 -6.04 5.46
CA PRO A 142 8.12 -7.12 6.00
C PRO A 142 6.61 -6.88 5.81
N GLU A 143 5.91 -7.93 5.42
CA GLU A 143 4.46 -7.85 5.26
C GLU A 143 3.77 -7.86 6.62
N SER A 144 2.67 -7.12 6.70
CA SER A 144 1.82 -7.06 7.88
C SER A 144 0.64 -8.02 7.71
N ASP A 145 0.26 -8.73 8.76
CA ASP A 145 -1.06 -9.31 8.84
C ASP A 145 -2.05 -8.20 9.17
N LEU A 146 -2.72 -7.65 8.16
CA LEU A 146 -3.59 -6.48 8.33
C LEU A 146 -4.86 -6.83 9.11
N ASN A 147 -5.35 -8.06 9.04
CA ASN A 147 -6.53 -8.50 9.80
C ASN A 147 -6.17 -8.65 11.28
N ALA A 148 -5.06 -9.33 11.58
CA ALA A 148 -4.57 -9.44 12.96
C ALA A 148 -4.20 -8.06 13.52
N SER A 149 -3.60 -7.19 12.71
CA SER A 149 -3.25 -5.83 13.13
C SER A 149 -4.49 -4.99 13.47
N LEU A 150 -5.55 -5.09 12.67
CA LEU A 150 -6.84 -4.46 12.97
C LEU A 150 -7.44 -5.00 14.28
N ALA A 151 -7.44 -6.32 14.46
CA ALA A 151 -8.05 -6.97 15.61
C ALA A 151 -7.33 -6.63 16.93
N GLN A 152 -5.99 -6.49 16.89
CA GLN A 152 -5.17 -6.25 18.08
C GLN A 152 -4.85 -4.76 18.31
N GLY A 153 -5.07 -3.90 17.32
CA GLY A 153 -4.72 -2.48 17.39
C GLY A 153 -3.22 -2.19 17.36
N ILE A 154 -2.40 -3.18 17.03
CA ILE A 154 -0.93 -3.06 16.90
C ILE A 154 -0.46 -3.65 15.58
N MET A 155 0.71 -3.23 15.09
CA MET A 155 1.28 -3.82 13.87
C MET A 155 1.70 -5.27 14.13
N VAL A 156 1.05 -6.21 13.45
CA VAL A 156 1.38 -7.63 13.44
C VAL A 156 2.04 -7.97 12.09
N LEU A 157 3.20 -8.63 12.14
CA LEU A 157 3.89 -9.09 10.93
C LEU A 157 3.40 -10.47 10.52
N LYS A 158 3.37 -10.75 9.21
CA LYS A 158 3.12 -12.11 8.72
C LYS A 158 4.30 -13.01 9.08
N GLU A 159 4.01 -14.25 9.44
CA GLU A 159 5.04 -15.28 9.61
C GLU A 159 5.76 -15.51 8.28
N VAL A 160 7.09 -15.49 8.33
CA VAL A 160 7.92 -15.88 7.17
C VAL A 160 7.90 -17.40 7.12
N LYS A 161 7.09 -17.98 6.23
CA LYS A 161 7.21 -19.41 5.92
C LYS A 161 8.55 -19.62 5.23
N ASN A 162 9.48 -20.30 5.90
CA ASN A 162 10.72 -20.75 5.26
C ASN A 162 10.36 -21.81 4.22
N GLU A 163 10.65 -21.55 2.95
CA GLU A 163 10.40 -22.45 1.81
C GLU A 163 11.25 -23.73 1.81
N THR A 164 11.77 -24.16 2.96
CA THR A 164 12.63 -25.35 3.10
C THR A 164 11.88 -26.63 3.45
N GLU A 165 10.60 -26.59 3.82
CA GLU A 165 9.86 -27.81 4.24
C GLU A 165 9.04 -28.48 3.11
N ASP A 166 8.90 -27.86 1.92
CA ASP A 166 8.09 -28.41 0.81
C ASP A 166 8.88 -29.32 -0.17
N LYS A 167 10.10 -29.73 0.17
CA LYS A 167 10.94 -30.59 -0.70
C LYS A 167 11.02 -32.07 -0.29
N ASP A 168 10.44 -32.47 0.84
CA ASP A 168 10.54 -33.85 1.34
C ASP A 168 9.24 -34.67 1.21
N GLU A 169 8.19 -34.14 0.59
CA GLU A 169 6.99 -34.91 0.23
C GLU A 169 6.75 -34.94 -1.28
N LYS A 170 7.72 -35.49 -2.02
CA LYS A 170 7.48 -36.10 -3.33
C LYS A 170 8.33 -37.35 -3.46
N ASP A 171 7.82 -38.44 -2.89
CA ASP A 171 8.09 -39.81 -3.34
C ASP A 171 7.79 -39.97 -4.85
#